data_AF-A0A4P2VA76-F1
#
_entry.id   AF-A0A4P2VA76-F1
#
_cell.length_a   1.000
_cell.length_b   1.000
_cell.length_c   1.000
_cell.angle_alpha   90.00
_cell.angle_beta   90.00
_cell.angle_gamma   90.00
#
_symmetry.space_group_name_H-M   'P 1'
#
loop_
_entity.id
_entity.type
_entity.pdbx_description
1 polymer ?
#
loop_
_entity_poly.entity_id
_entity_poly.type
_entity_poly.pdbx_seq_one_letter_code
_entity_poly.pdbx_strand_id
1 'polypeptide(L)'
;RLVAIVDVIDQNRVLVDGPLTGVPRQEYRLNNLHLTKYRIKFPYTAPTRIVRKAWTESDLKAQWKVSPWSVKAQNICKRSSLNDFD
;
A
#
# COMPACT_ATOMS: atom_id res chain seq x y z
N ARG A 1 -0.91 -5.22 2.96
CA ARG A 1 -1.40 -3.84 3.27
C ARG A 1 -0.80 -2.89 2.23
N LEU A 2 -1.42 -1.74 1.93
CA LEU A 2 -0.85 -0.76 0.99
C LEU A 2 -0.06 0.32 1.73
N VAL A 3 1.03 0.77 1.14
CA VAL A 3 1.91 1.83 1.65
C VAL A 3 2.41 2.69 0.49
N ALA A 4 2.75 3.94 0.78
CA ALA A 4 3.43 4.83 -0.15
C ALA A 4 4.90 4.88 0.22
N ILE A 5 5.77 4.73 -0.77
CA ILE A 5 7.21 5.00 -0.62
C ILE A 5 7.38 6.51 -0.62
N VAL A 6 7.92 7.04 0.47
CA VAL A 6 8.15 8.48 0.66
C VAL A 6 9.58 8.86 0.27
N ASP A 7 10.52 8.01 0.64
CA ASP A 7 11.95 8.24 0.47
C ASP A 7 12.70 6.91 0.28
N VAL A 8 13.89 6.96 -0.33
CA VAL A 8 14.82 5.84 -0.45
C VAL A 8 15.99 6.12 0.48
N ILE A 9 16.18 5.28 1.50
CA ILE A 9 17.21 5.47 2.52
C ILE A 9 18.55 4.96 1.98
N ASP A 10 18.53 3.74 1.44
CA ASP A 10 19.68 3.10 0.80
C ASP A 10 19.20 2.11 -0.27
N GLN A 11 20.12 1.36 -0.89
CA GLN A 11 19.81 0.41 -1.97
C GLN A 11 18.77 -0.65 -1.60
N ASN A 12 18.67 -1.02 -0.32
CA ASN A 12 17.83 -2.13 0.15
C ASN A 12 16.65 -1.67 1.00
N ARG A 13 16.59 -0.39 1.38
CA ARG A 13 15.63 0.14 2.35
C ARG A 13 14.99 1.45 1.90
N VAL A 14 13.71 1.55 2.18
CA VAL A 14 12.87 2.71 1.87
C VAL A 14 12.12 3.18 3.11
N LEU A 15 11.82 4.47 3.14
CA LEU A 15 10.88 5.04 4.09
C LEU A 15 9.46 4.91 3.52
N VAL A 16 8.59 4.22 4.23
CA VAL A 16 7.19 3.99 3.83
C VAL A 16 6.23 4.63 4.81
N ASP A 17 5.07 5.05 4.30
CA ASP A 17 3.98 5.65 5.08
C ASP A 17 2.62 5.13 4.58
N GLY A 18 1.75 4.72 5.51
CA GLY A 18 0.43 4.15 5.22
C GLY A 18 -0.68 4.77 6.08
N PRO A 19 -0.99 6.07 5.89
CA PRO A 19 -1.83 6.84 6.81
C PRO A 19 -3.28 6.33 6.94
N LEU A 20 -3.82 5.68 5.91
CA LEU A 20 -5.18 5.11 5.89
C LEU A 20 -5.22 3.59 6.01
N THR A 21 -4.05 2.94 6.00
CA THR A 21 -3.91 1.48 6.04
C THR A 21 -3.41 0.97 7.39
N GLY A 22 -3.23 1.88 8.36
CA GLY A 22 -2.77 1.57 9.72
C GLY A 22 -1.28 1.25 9.78
N VAL A 23 -0.50 1.64 8.77
CA VAL A 23 0.96 1.46 8.78
C VAL A 23 1.60 2.80 9.14
N PRO A 24 2.23 2.93 10.32
CA PRO A 24 2.93 4.16 10.68
C PRO A 24 4.15 4.35 9.78
N ARG A 25 4.66 5.58 9.75
CA ARG A 25 5.89 5.91 9.03
C ARG A 25 7.06 5.14 9.61
N GLN A 26 7.72 4.33 8.80
CA GLN A 26 8.84 3.49 9.23
C GLN A 26 9.77 3.14 8.06
N GLU A 27 10.98 2.73 8.40
CA GLU A 27 11.91 2.07 7.48
C GLU A 27 11.38 0.68 7.10
N TYR A 28 11.57 0.28 5.84
CA TYR A 28 11.18 -1.03 5.36
C TYR A 28 12.09 -1.53 4.24
N ARG A 29 12.28 -2.85 4.16
CA ARG A 29 13.13 -3.47 3.12
C ARG A 29 12.40 -3.54 1.77
N LEU A 30 13.08 -3.17 0.69
CA LEU A 30 12.57 -3.21 -0.67
C LEU A 30 12.13 -4.61 -1.11
N ASN A 31 12.87 -5.65 -0.73
CA ASN A 31 12.56 -7.05 -1.09
C ASN A 31 11.22 -7.55 -0.55
N ASN A 32 10.71 -6.93 0.52
CA ASN A 32 9.42 -7.29 1.12
C ASN A 32 8.25 -6.48 0.52
N LEU A 33 8.54 -5.56 -0.41
CA LEU A 33 7.55 -4.74 -1.08
C LEU A 33 7.29 -5.27 -2.49
N HIS A 34 6.02 -5.32 -2.87
CA HIS A 34 5.64 -5.49 -4.25
C HIS A 34 5.13 -4.17 -4.80
N LEU A 35 5.80 -3.64 -5.81
CA LEU A 35 5.39 -2.39 -6.44
C LEU A 35 4.06 -2.57 -7.15
N THR A 36 3.22 -1.54 -7.04
CA THR A 36 1.94 -1.47 -7.76
C THR A 36 2.03 -0.45 -8.88
N LYS A 37 1.10 -0.49 -9.83
CA LYS A 37 1.02 0.49 -10.92
C LYS A 37 0.59 1.90 -10.48
N TYR A 38 0.16 2.05 -9.24
CA TYR A 38 -0.41 3.29 -8.74
C TYR A 38 0.70 4.24 -8.29
N ARG A 39 0.61 5.50 -8.74
CA ARG A 39 1.54 6.56 -8.37
C ARG A 39 0.77 7.75 -7.80
N ILE A 40 1.15 8.15 -6.59
CA ILE A 40 0.69 9.40 -5.96
C ILE A 40 1.80 10.43 -6.12
N LYS A 41 1.45 11.68 -6.43
CA LYS A 41 2.41 12.78 -6.50
C LYS A 41 2.34 13.58 -5.20
N PHE A 42 3.48 13.74 -4.54
CA PHE A 42 3.68 14.63 -3.38
C PHE A 42 5.17 15.03 -3.32
N PRO A 43 5.52 16.10 -2.60
CA PRO A 43 6.92 16.52 -2.46
C PRO A 43 7.79 15.44 -1.83
N TYR A 44 9.07 15.39 -2.23
CA TYR A 44 10.06 14.51 -1.60
C TYR A 44 10.13 14.74 -0.09
N THR A 45 10.21 13.66 0.70
CA THR A 45 10.25 13.69 2.18
C THR A 45 9.04 14.37 2.85
N ALA A 46 7.89 14.50 2.15
CA ALA A 46 6.71 15.16 2.70
C ALA A 46 6.21 14.52 4.02
N PRO A 47 5.67 15.31 4.98
CA PRO A 47 5.09 14.80 6.22
C PRO A 47 3.81 13.99 5.97
N THR A 48 3.45 13.12 6.92
CA THR A 48 2.30 12.21 6.83
C THR A 48 0.98 12.95 6.55
N ARG A 49 0.84 14.20 6.99
CA ARG A 49 -0.31 15.05 6.67
C ARG A 49 -0.49 15.26 5.17
N ILE A 50 0.59 15.52 4.44
CA ILE A 50 0.55 15.75 2.98
C ILE A 50 0.34 14.43 2.26
N VAL A 51 1.04 13.36 2.67
CA VAL A 51 0.85 12.02 2.11
C VAL A 51 -0.60 11.56 2.28
N ARG A 52 -1.21 11.81 3.45
CA ARG A 52 -2.63 11.50 3.71
C ARG A 52 -3.57 12.24 2.75
N LYS A 53 -3.35 13.54 2.52
CA LYS A 53 -4.15 14.33 1.57
C LYS A 53 -4.05 13.79 0.14
N ALA A 54 -2.82 13.56 -0.33
CA ALA A 54 -2.60 13.04 -1.67
C ALA A 54 -3.17 11.62 -1.83
N TRP A 55 -3.15 10.81 -0.76
CA TRP A 55 -3.79 9.49 -0.74
C TRP A 55 -5.31 9.56 -0.84
N THR A 56 -5.94 10.50 -0.13
CA THR A 56 -7.40 10.69 -0.20
C THR A 56 -7.83 11.24 -1.56
N GLU A 57 -7.08 12.18 -2.14
CA GLU A 57 -7.37 12.78 -3.45
C GLU A 57 -7.26 11.76 -4.59
N SER A 58 -6.37 10.77 -4.46
CA SER A 58 -6.16 9.75 -5.48
C SER A 58 -7.11 8.56 -5.37
N ASP A 59 -7.99 8.51 -4.37
CA ASP A 59 -8.93 7.42 -4.07
C ASP A 59 -8.35 6.00 -4.30
N LEU A 60 -7.12 5.79 -3.85
CA LEU A 60 -6.39 4.56 -4.10
C LEU A 60 -7.06 3.33 -3.50
N LYS A 61 -7.82 3.50 -2.43
CA LYS A 61 -8.49 2.37 -1.77
C LYS A 61 -9.59 1.79 -2.67
N ALA A 62 -10.38 2.64 -3.33
CA ALA A 62 -11.39 2.19 -4.27
C ALA A 62 -10.74 1.58 -5.52
N GLN A 63 -9.74 2.26 -6.08
CA GLN A 63 -9.01 1.76 -7.26
C GLN A 63 -8.33 0.42 -7.01
N TRP A 64 -7.73 0.25 -5.83
CA TRP A 64 -7.13 -1.03 -5.43
C TRP A 64 -8.20 -2.11 -5.31
N LYS A 65 -9.35 -1.82 -4.70
CA LYS A 65 -10.42 -2.80 -4.49
C LYS A 65 -10.90 -3.42 -5.81
N VAL A 66 -11.00 -2.61 -6.86
CA VAL A 66 -11.41 -3.03 -8.22
C VAL A 66 -10.30 -3.76 -8.98
N SER A 67 -9.03 -3.57 -8.59
CA SER A 67 -7.89 -4.18 -9.28
C SER A 67 -7.99 -5.71 -9.33
N PRO A 68 -7.68 -6.36 -10.48
CA PRO A 68 -7.64 -7.81 -10.59
C PRO A 68 -6.74 -8.47 -9.55
N TRP A 69 -5.66 -7.81 -9.14
CA TRP A 69 -4.77 -8.30 -8.10
C TRP A 69 -5.47 -8.35 -6.73
N SER A 70 -6.21 -7.31 -6.37
CA SER A 70 -7.00 -7.29 -5.14
C SER A 70 -8.08 -8.37 -5.15
N VAL A 71 -8.79 -8.54 -6.27
CA VAL A 71 -9.80 -9.61 -6.42
C VAL A 71 -9.16 -10.98 -6.27
N LYS A 72 -8.01 -11.23 -6.92
CA LYS A 72 -7.27 -12.49 -6.77
C LYS A 72 -6.85 -12.74 -5.33
N ALA A 73 -6.30 -11.73 -4.65
CA ALA A 73 -5.89 -11.84 -3.25
C ALA A 73 -7.08 -12.13 -2.31
N GLN A 74 -8.23 -11.47 -2.54
CA GLN A 74 -9.46 -11.72 -1.80
C GLN A 74 -9.97 -13.15 -2.04
N ASN A 75 -9.93 -13.65 -3.27
CA ASN A 75 -10.36 -15.00 -3.60
C ASN A 75 -9.46 -16.07 -2.95
N ILE A 76 -8.14 -15.84 -2.90
CA ILE A 76 -7.22 -16.73 -2.18
C ILE A 76 -7.58 -16.75 -0.69
N CYS A 77 -7.79 -15.57 -0.08
CA CYS A 77 -8.17 -15.47 1.33
C CYS A 77 -9.52 -16.14 1.63
N LYS A 78 -10.51 -15.97 0.74
CA LYS A 78 -11.81 -16.66 0.85
C LYS A 78 -11.64 -18.16 0.77
N ARG A 79 -10.89 -18.66 -0.22
CA ARG A 79 -10.62 -20.10 -0.38
C ARG A 79 -9.94 -20.71 0.84
N SER A 80 -9.03 -19.98 1.49
CA SER A 80 -8.40 -20.46 2.72
C SER A 80 -9.33 -20.44 3.94
N SER A 81 -10.43 -19.68 3.91
CA SER A 81 -11.39 -19.60 5.01
C SER A 81 -12.62 -20.49 4.83
N LEU A 82 -12.83 -21.10 3.65
CA LEU A 82 -13.92 -22.04 3.42
C LEU A 82 -13.71 -23.30 4.27
N ASN A 83 -14.77 -23.76 4.92
CA ASN A 83 -14.79 -25.04 5.60
C ASN A 83 -15.47 -26.10 4.73
N ASP A 84 -15.51 -27.35 5.18
CA ASP A 84 -16.02 -28.51 4.43
C ASP A 84 -17.48 -28.38 3.93
N PHE A 85 -18.29 -27.50 4.55
CA PHE A 85 -19.68 -27.25 4.18
C PHE A 85 -19.91 -25.97 3.34
N ASP A 86 -18.87 -25.14 3.11
CA ASP A 86 -18.92 -23.87 2.36
C ASP A 86 -18.26 -23.98 0.97
#